data_AF-A0A2R9CKS4-F1
#
_entry.id   AF-A0A2R9CKS4-F1
#
_cell.length_a   1.000
_cell.length_b   1.000
_cell.length_c   1.000
_cell.angle_alpha   90.00
_cell.angle_beta   90.00
_cell.angle_gamma   90.00
#
_symmetry.space_group_name_H-M   'P 1'
#
loop_
_entity.id
_entity.type
_entity.pdbx_description
1 polymer ?
#
loop_
_entity_poly.entity_id
_entity_poly.type
_entity_poly.pdbx_seq_one_letter_code
_entity_poly.pdbx_strand_id
1 'polypeptide(L)'
;MADFLKGLPVYNKSNFSRFHGDSVCKASNQRPSVYLPTREYPSEQIIVTEKTNILLHQEQVELEGETSAPLRKLALTHSPEIQEDT
;
A
#
# COMPACT_ATOMS: atom_id res chain seq x y z
N MET A 1 -20.68 1.51 27.16
CA MET A 1 -20.56 0.80 25.86
C MET A 1 -19.80 1.59 24.80
N ALA A 2 -19.87 2.93 24.75
CA ALA A 2 -19.18 3.72 23.72
C ALA A 2 -17.73 4.14 24.07
N ASP A 3 -17.20 3.76 25.24
CA ASP A 3 -15.88 4.22 25.71
C ASP A 3 -14.72 3.74 24.83
N PHE A 4 -14.90 2.67 24.07
CA PHE A 4 -13.92 2.20 23.08
C PHE A 4 -13.78 3.13 21.86
N LEU A 5 -14.77 4.01 21.61
CA LEU A 5 -14.73 4.98 20.50
C LEU A 5 -14.00 6.27 20.88
N LYS A 6 -13.55 6.41 22.14
CA LYS A 6 -12.79 7.57 22.60
C LYS A 6 -11.30 7.40 22.26
N GLY A 7 -10.60 8.51 22.06
CA GLY A 7 -9.14 8.50 21.89
C GLY A 7 -8.63 8.13 20.49
N LEU A 8 -9.45 8.29 19.45
CA LEU A 8 -9.00 8.13 18.06
C LEU A 8 -7.80 9.05 17.75
N PRO A 9 -6.87 8.64 16.87
CA PRO A 9 -5.71 9.46 16.52
C PRO A 9 -6.09 10.85 16.03
N VAL A 10 -5.47 11.88 16.62
CA VAL A 10 -5.63 13.26 16.20
C VAL A 10 -4.25 13.83 15.85
N TYR A 11 -3.93 13.84 14.56
CA TYR A 11 -2.70 14.47 14.06
C TYR A 11 -2.75 16.00 14.19
N ASN A 12 -3.92 16.58 13.96
CA ASN A 12 -4.17 18.01 14.14
C ASN A 12 -5.65 18.26 14.48
N LYS A 13 -5.90 18.91 15.63
CA LYS A 13 -7.25 19.22 16.14
C LYS A 13 -8.02 20.17 15.22
N SER A 14 -7.34 20.97 14.40
CA SER A 14 -8.01 21.96 13.54
C SER A 14 -8.56 21.38 12.24
N ASN A 15 -8.04 20.23 11.76
CA ASN A 15 -8.33 19.66 10.42
C ASN A 15 -9.83 19.59 10.07
N PHE A 16 -10.69 19.24 11.03
CA PHE A 16 -12.14 19.11 10.82
C PHE A 16 -12.97 20.07 11.67
N SER A 17 -12.34 20.92 12.48
CA SER A 17 -13.03 21.84 13.41
C SER A 17 -13.94 22.87 12.73
N ARG A 18 -13.70 23.17 11.45
CA ARG A 18 -14.41 24.18 10.64
C ARG A 18 -15.17 23.58 9.45
N PHE A 19 -15.22 22.25 9.36
CA PHE A 19 -15.89 21.59 8.25
C PHE A 19 -17.42 21.69 8.41
N HIS A 20 -18.11 22.23 7.42
CA HIS A 20 -19.57 22.35 7.37
C HIS A 20 -20.11 21.64 6.12
N GLY A 21 -20.87 20.55 6.30
CA GLY A 21 -21.43 19.76 5.20
C GLY A 21 -22.60 20.42 4.45
N ASP A 22 -23.19 21.47 5.03
CA ASP A 22 -24.41 22.12 4.52
C ASP A 22 -24.13 23.25 3.52
N SER A 23 -22.86 23.51 3.19
CA SER A 23 -22.50 24.46 2.13
C SER A 23 -22.83 23.85 0.77
N VAL A 24 -24.09 23.98 0.37
CA VAL A 24 -24.70 23.66 -0.94
C VAL A 24 -23.67 23.15 -1.95
N CYS A 25 -23.54 21.83 -2.03
CA CYS A 25 -22.60 21.15 -2.90
C CYS A 25 -22.81 21.57 -4.36
N LYS A 26 -22.04 22.55 -4.84
CA LYS A 26 -21.75 22.72 -6.27
C LYS A 26 -20.72 21.66 -6.65
N ALA A 27 -21.17 20.39 -6.66
CA ALA A 27 -20.37 19.21 -6.96
C ALA A 27 -19.65 19.28 -8.33
N SER A 28 -20.03 20.24 -9.19
CA SER A 28 -19.44 20.42 -10.51
C SER A 28 -18.10 21.16 -10.55
N ASN A 29 -17.72 21.91 -9.49
CA ASN A 29 -16.58 22.85 -9.55
C ASN A 29 -15.39 22.52 -8.63
N GLN A 30 -15.39 21.38 -7.94
CA GLN A 30 -14.33 21.02 -6.98
C GLN A 30 -13.29 20.02 -7.52
N ARG A 31 -13.15 19.88 -8.84
CA ARG A 31 -12.03 19.06 -9.34
C ARG A 31 -10.72 19.74 -8.91
N PRO A 32 -9.84 19.06 -8.15
CA PRO A 32 -8.52 19.60 -7.86
C PRO A 32 -7.86 19.97 -9.18
N SER A 33 -7.16 21.11 -9.21
CA SER A 33 -6.37 21.50 -10.37
C SER A 33 -5.40 20.38 -10.73
N VAL A 34 -5.25 20.10 -12.03
CA VAL A 34 -4.28 19.12 -12.51
C VAL A 34 -2.87 19.70 -12.37
N TYR A 35 -1.93 18.91 -11.84
CA TYR A 35 -0.53 19.29 -11.80
C TYR A 35 0.07 19.23 -13.21
N LEU A 36 0.56 20.37 -13.71
CA LEU A 36 1.29 20.48 -14.97
C LEU A 36 2.78 20.68 -14.67
N PRO A 37 3.62 19.63 -14.76
CA PRO A 37 5.06 19.78 -14.55
C PRO A 37 5.66 20.67 -15.64
N THR A 38 6.24 21.80 -15.26
CA THR A 38 6.90 22.77 -16.17
C THR A 38 8.42 22.70 -16.13
N ARG A 39 8.96 21.93 -15.18
CA ARG A 39 10.40 21.77 -14.96
C ARG A 39 10.71 20.28 -14.89
N GLU A 40 11.81 19.89 -15.52
CA GLU A 40 12.35 18.55 -15.34
C GLU A 40 13.30 18.53 -14.14
N TYR A 41 13.16 17.49 -13.33
CA TYR A 41 14.08 17.17 -12.25
C TYR A 41 14.55 15.74 -12.47
N PRO A 42 15.88 15.48 -12.58
CA PRO A 42 16.38 14.14 -12.76
C PRO A 42 16.09 13.29 -11.52
N SER A 43 15.76 12.01 -11.71
CA SER A 43 15.62 11.07 -10.60
C SER A 43 17.00 10.69 -10.06
N GLU A 44 17.15 10.64 -8.74
CA GLU A 44 18.41 10.25 -8.10
C GLU A 44 18.75 8.77 -8.28
N GLN A 45 17.73 7.92 -8.42
CA GLN A 45 17.86 6.48 -8.59
C GLN A 45 16.84 5.97 -9.61
N ILE A 46 17.14 4.83 -10.23
CA ILE A 46 16.25 4.14 -11.16
C ILE A 46 15.93 2.74 -10.65
N ILE A 47 14.70 2.29 -10.88
CA ILE A 47 14.33 0.90 -10.60
C ILE A 47 14.85 0.04 -11.75
N VAL A 48 15.74 -0.90 -11.46
CA VAL A 48 16.27 -1.88 -12.42
C VAL A 48 15.79 -3.27 -12.02
N THR A 49 15.22 -3.99 -12.97
CA THR A 49 14.87 -5.39 -12.80
C THR A 49 15.96 -6.26 -13.41
N GLU A 50 16.31 -7.35 -12.74
CA GLU A 50 17.19 -8.37 -13.32
C GLU A 50 16.58 -8.91 -14.62
N LYS A 51 17.44 -9.09 -15.63
CA LYS A 51 17.03 -9.63 -16.94
C LYS A 51 17.18 -11.16 -17.02
N THR A 52 17.68 -11.77 -15.96
CA THR A 52 17.92 -13.21 -15.87
C THR A 52 16.59 -13.95 -15.93
N ASN A 53 16.54 -15.03 -16.70
CA ASN A 53 15.37 -15.88 -16.71
C ASN A 53 15.25 -16.54 -15.33
N ILE A 54 14.03 -16.56 -14.78
CA ILE A 54 13.80 -17.06 -13.42
C ILE A 54 14.19 -18.53 -13.23
N LEU A 55 14.13 -19.35 -14.27
CA LEU A 55 14.55 -20.75 -14.20
C LEU A 55 16.08 -20.84 -14.13
N LEU A 56 16.77 -20.12 -15.02
CA LEU A 56 18.23 -20.08 -15.04
C LEU A 56 18.80 -19.53 -13.72
N HIS A 57 18.15 -18.50 -13.16
CA HIS A 57 18.53 -17.97 -11.85
C HIS A 57 18.39 -19.03 -10.74
N GLN A 58 17.30 -19.81 -10.74
CA GLN A 58 17.11 -20.88 -9.77
C GLN A 58 18.16 -21.99 -9.92
N GLU A 59 18.42 -22.42 -11.15
CA GLU A 59 19.44 -23.44 -11.44
C GLU A 59 20.84 -22.95 -11.03
N GLN A 60 21.19 -21.69 -11.33
CA GLN A 60 22.45 -21.07 -10.92
C GLN A 60 22.57 -20.98 -9.39
N VAL A 61 21.52 -20.54 -8.69
CA VAL A 61 21.49 -20.47 -7.22
C VAL A 61 21.65 -21.86 -6.59
N GLU A 62 21.09 -22.90 -7.21
CA GLU A 62 21.22 -24.28 -6.75
C GLU A 62 22.62 -24.87 -7.05
N LEU A 63 23.21 -24.55 -8.21
CA LEU A 63 24.57 -24.95 -8.59
C LEU A 63 25.67 -24.24 -7.79
N GLU A 64 25.45 -22.99 -7.40
CA GLU A 64 26.37 -22.17 -6.59
C GLU A 64 26.32 -22.51 -5.09
N GLY A 65 25.50 -23.50 -4.68
CA GLY A 65 25.55 -24.20 -3.40
C GLY A 65 26.06 -23.41 -2.19
N GLU A 66 25.12 -22.93 -1.36
CA GLU A 66 25.33 -22.35 0.00
C GLU A 66 25.48 -20.82 0.14
N THR A 67 25.00 -19.99 -0.80
CA THR A 67 24.82 -18.56 -0.52
C THR A 67 23.38 -18.09 -0.74
N SER A 68 22.62 -18.12 0.36
CA SER A 68 21.32 -17.45 0.61
C SER A 68 20.13 -17.87 -0.26
N ALA A 69 19.30 -18.77 0.27
CA ALA A 69 17.96 -19.01 -0.25
C ALA A 69 17.02 -17.83 0.10
N PRO A 70 16.33 -17.19 -0.87
CA PRO A 70 15.22 -16.29 -0.56
C PRO A 70 13.94 -17.09 -0.29
N LEU A 71 13.24 -16.67 0.76
CA LEU A 71 12.08 -17.31 1.38
C LEU A 71 10.90 -17.59 0.42
N ARG A 72 10.42 -18.83 0.43
CA ARG A 72 9.07 -19.19 -0.08
C ARG A 72 8.02 -18.59 0.86
N LYS A 73 7.50 -17.40 0.56
CA LYS A 73 6.28 -16.91 1.21
C LYS A 73 5.08 -17.66 0.62
N LEU A 74 4.71 -18.79 1.21
CA LEU A 74 3.40 -19.38 1.02
C LEU A 74 2.39 -18.52 1.79
N ALA A 75 1.60 -17.71 1.08
CA ALA A 75 0.39 -17.12 1.66
C ALA A 75 -0.62 -18.24 1.87
N LEU A 76 -0.57 -18.90 3.03
CA LEU A 76 -1.57 -19.87 3.45
C LEU A 76 -2.79 -19.06 3.90
N THR A 77 -3.73 -18.80 2.98
CA THR A 77 -5.05 -18.28 3.34
C THR A 77 -5.79 -19.38 4.08
N HIS A 78 -5.61 -19.44 5.40
CA HIS A 78 -6.46 -20.26 6.26
C HIS A 78 -7.80 -19.52 6.40
N SER A 79 -8.76 -19.84 5.54
CA SER A 79 -10.16 -19.51 5.79
C SER A 79 -10.63 -20.38 6.96
N PRO A 80 -11.12 -19.82 8.08
CA PRO A 80 -11.70 -20.66 9.12
C PRO A 80 -13.02 -21.23 8.60
N GLU A 81 -13.07 -22.56 8.45
CA GLU A 81 -14.31 -23.31 8.31
C GLU A 81 -15.09 -23.14 9.62
N ILE A 82 -16.28 -22.55 9.54
CA ILE A 82 -17.21 -22.51 10.66
C ILE A 82 -17.88 -23.89 10.67
N GLN A 83 -17.48 -24.71 11.64
CA GLN A 83 -18.10 -26.00 11.89
C GLN A 83 -19.45 -25.76 12.58
N GLU A 84 -20.54 -26.14 11.91
CA GLU A 84 -21.87 -26.30 12.50
C GLU A 84 -21.77 -27.37 13.59
N ASP A 85 -22.06 -27.00 14.84
CA ASP A 85 -22.42 -27.94 15.88
C ASP A 85 -23.84 -27.60 16.37
N THR A 86 -24.60 -28.67 16.58
CA THR A 86 -26.05 -28.78 16.83
C THR A 86 -26.57 -27.93 18.00
#